data_AF-A0AAU3KXF5-F1
#
_entry.id   AF-A0AAU3KXF5-F1
#
_cell.length_a   1.000
_cell.length_b   1.000
_cell.length_c   1.000
_cell.angle_alpha   90.00
_cell.angle_beta   90.00
_cell.angle_gamma   90.00
#
_symmetry.space_group_name_H-M   'P 1'
#
loop_
_entity.id
_entity.type
_entity.pdbx_description
1 polymer ?
#
loop_
_entity_poly.entity_id
_entity_poly.type
_entity_poly.pdbx_seq_one_letter_code
_entity_poly.pdbx_strand_id
1 'polypeptide(L)' 'MDEIERQIQLSAFQVQWSPPDAAFVARSSQYPGVVCADEGSSLAAIDGLIETIRHRVLAG' A
#
# COMPACT_ATOMS: atom_id res chain seq x y z
N MET A 1 -2.94 4.00 -24.83
CA MET A 1 -3.17 2.84 -23.95
C MET A 1 -3.11 3.34 -22.53
N ASP A 2 -4.27 3.82 -22.11
CA ASP A 2 -4.84 3.90 -20.78
C ASP A 2 -3.91 4.11 -19.57
N GLU A 3 -3.59 5.38 -19.30
CA GLU A 3 -3.11 5.92 -18.00
C GLU A 3 -4.13 5.75 -16.84
N ILE A 4 -5.16 4.93 -17.04
CA ILE A 4 -6.28 4.65 -16.14
C ILE A 4 -6.02 3.33 -15.38
N GLU A 5 -4.78 2.85 -15.32
CA GLU A 5 -4.35 1.88 -14.31
C GLU A 5 -4.24 2.55 -12.93
N ARG A 6 -5.43 2.87 -12.41
CA ARG A 6 -5.85 2.41 -11.09
C ARG A 6 -5.05 2.95 -9.92
N GLN A 7 -4.73 4.23 -9.95
CA GLN A 7 -4.58 4.99 -8.73
C GLN A 7 -5.94 5.01 -8.00
N ILE A 8 -6.23 3.96 -7.24
CA ILE A 8 -7.27 3.99 -6.22
C ILE A 8 -6.76 4.94 -5.15
N GLN A 9 -6.97 6.24 -5.36
CA GLN A 9 -6.77 7.28 -4.37
C GLN A 9 -7.89 7.16 -3.33
N LEU A 10 -7.82 6.13 -2.49
CA LEU A 10 -8.49 6.13 -1.20
C LEU A 10 -7.71 7.12 -0.35
N SER A 11 -8.00 8.42 -0.46
CA SER A 11 -7.42 9.68 0.07
C SER A 11 -6.27 9.71 1.11
N ALA A 12 -5.84 8.60 1.69
CA ALA A 12 -4.69 8.43 2.57
C ALA A 12 -3.76 7.24 2.22
N PHE A 13 -4.09 6.40 1.24
CA PHE A 13 -3.29 5.22 0.85
C PHE A 13 -2.87 5.31 -0.61
N GLN A 14 -1.60 5.03 -0.88
CA GLN A 14 -1.04 4.97 -2.22
C GLN A 14 -0.44 3.60 -2.43
N VAL A 15 -0.75 2.98 -3.57
CA VAL A 15 -0.10 1.75 -4.02
C VAL A 15 0.57 2.02 -5.36
N GLN A 16 1.81 1.57 -5.53
CA GLN A 16 2.57 1.72 -6.77
C GLN A 16 3.36 0.44 -7.06
N TRP A 17 3.49 0.06 -8.32
CA TRP A 17 4.43 -0.98 -8.70
C TRP A 17 5.86 -0.46 -8.60
N SER A 18 6.71 -1.21 -7.90
CA SER A 18 8.14 -0.93 -7.77
C SER A 18 8.91 -1.91 -8.67
N PRO A 19 9.36 -1.48 -9.87
CA PRO A 19 10.14 -2.34 -10.74
C PRO A 19 11.44 -2.90 -10.13
N PRO A 20 12.22 -2.18 -9.28
CA PRO A 20 13.41 -2.79 -8.66
C PRO A 20 13.06 -3.87 -7.62
N ASP A 21 11.87 -3.80 -7.02
CA ASP A 21 11.43 -4.74 -5.99
C ASP A 21 10.59 -5.89 -6.57
N ALA A 22 10.20 -5.76 -7.85
CA ALA A 22 9.22 -6.63 -8.50
C ALA A 22 7.94 -6.82 -7.65
N ALA A 23 7.49 -5.74 -6.99
CA ALA A 23 6.38 -5.80 -6.05
C ALA A 23 5.52 -4.53 -6.05
N PHE A 24 4.26 -4.69 -5.66
CA PHE A 24 3.35 -3.60 -5.37
C PHE A 24 3.63 -3.05 -3.97
N VAL A 25 4.01 -1.78 -3.89
CA VAL A 25 4.33 -1.10 -2.64
C VAL A 25 3.16 -0.20 -2.24
N ALA A 26 2.49 -0.57 -1.15
CA ALA A 26 1.47 0.22 -0.49
C ALA A 26 2.08 1.07 0.64
N ARG A 27 1.67 2.33 0.71
CA ARG A 27 2.10 3.32 1.73
C ARG A 27 0.93 4.18 2.17
N SER A 28 0.99 4.68 3.41
CA SER A 28 0.00 5.62 3.94
C SER A 28 0.59 7.00 4.19
N SER A 29 -0.09 8.05 3.74
CA SER A 29 0.29 9.44 4.06
C SER A 29 0.02 9.81 5.52
N GLN A 30 -0.93 9.13 6.17
CA GLN A 30 -1.24 9.34 7.60
C GLN A 30 -0.24 8.63 8.52
N TYR A 31 0.39 7.56 8.04
CA TYR A 31 1.36 6.76 8.78
C TYR A 31 2.63 6.57 7.95
N PRO A 32 3.50 7.61 7.85
CA PRO A 32 4.67 7.58 6.96
C PRO A 32 5.70 6.50 7.31
N GLY A 33 5.62 5.92 8.52
CA GLY A 33 6.45 4.79 8.95
C GLY A 33 5.84 3.41 8.73
N VAL A 34 4.75 3.30 7.94
CA VAL A 34 4.09 2.03 7.62
C VAL A 34 4.07 1.87 6.10
N VAL A 35 4.76 0.84 5.63
CA VAL A 35 4.87 0.45 4.22
C VAL A 35 4.71 -1.06 4.15
N CYS A 36 4.00 -1.54 3.13
CA CYS A 36 3.84 -2.95 2.86
C CYS A 36 4.08 -3.21 1.37
N ALA A 37 4.73 -4.31 1.03
CA ALA A 37 5.04 -4.69 -0.34
C ALA A 37 4.56 -6.12 -0.60
N ASP A 38 3.98 -6.35 -1.77
CA ASP A 38 3.55 -7.68 -2.20
C ASP A 38 3.79 -7.88 -3.70
N GLU A 39 4.42 -9.00 -4.06
CA GLU A 39 4.77 -9.36 -5.44
C GLU A 39 3.58 -9.82 -6.29
N GLY A 40 2.53 -10.35 -5.65
CA GLY A 40 1.41 -11.00 -6.32
C GLY A 40 0.21 -10.09 -6.57
N SER A 41 -0.01 -9.09 -5.72
CA SER A 41 -1.20 -8.24 -5.81
C SER A 41 -1.06 -6.89 -5.10
N SER A 42 -1.50 -5.84 -5.79
CA SER A 42 -1.70 -4.51 -5.18
C SER A 42 -2.71 -4.54 -4.03
N LEU A 43 -3.68 -5.46 -4.06
CA LEU A 43 -4.66 -5.61 -2.98
C LEU A 43 -4.03 -6.24 -1.74
N ALA A 44 -3.17 -7.25 -1.92
CA ALA A 44 -2.45 -7.88 -0.81
C ALA A 44 -1.50 -6.89 -0.12
N ALA A 45 -0.83 -6.04 -0.91
CA ALA A 45 -0.01 -4.94 -0.36
C ALA A 45 -0.86 -3.95 0.47
N ILE A 46 -2.07 -3.61 0.01
CA ILE A 46 -2.98 -2.72 0.76
C ILE A 46 -3.51 -3.41 2.02
N ASP A 47 -3.89 -4.69 1.95
CA ASP A 47 -4.44 -5.45 3.07
C ASP A 47 -3.40 -5.56 4.20
N GLY A 48 -2.17 -5.95 3.88
CA GLY A 48 -1.06 -6.00 4.83
C GLY A 48 -0.72 -4.62 5.42
N LEU A 49 -0.85 -3.55 4.64
CA LEU A 49 -0.70 -2.17 5.13
C LEU A 49 -1.78 -1.84 6.17
N ILE A 50 -3.04 -2.17 5.91
CA ILE A 50 -4.17 -1.92 6.81
C ILE A 50 -4.00 -2.74 8.10
N GLU A 51 -3.64 -4.01 8.02
CA GLU A 51 -3.40 -4.86 9.20
C GLU A 51 -2.27 -4.29 10.07
N THR A 52 -1.18 -3.85 9.45
CA THR A 52 -0.05 -3.25 10.16
C THR A 52 -0.45 -1.95 10.88
N ILE A 53 -1.25 -1.10 10.22
CA ILE A 53 -1.76 0.14 10.83
C ILE A 53 -2.70 -0.20 11.99
N ARG A 54 -3.61 -1.15 11.82
CA ARG A 54 -4.53 -1.61 12.88
C ARG A 54 -3.77 -2.11 14.10
N HIS A 55 -2.74 -2.92 13.91
CA HIS A 55 -1.87 -3.37 15.00
C HIS A 55 -1.18 -2.22 15.71
N ARG A 56 -0.65 -1.21 14.99
CA ARG A 56 0.00 -0.05 15.63
C ARG A 56 -0.97 0.84 16.40
N VAL A 57 -2.19 1.05 15.88
CA VAL A 57 -3.19 1.90 16.55
C VAL A 57 -3.77 1.20 17.78
N LEU A 58 -3.97 -0.11 17.73
CA LEU A 58 -4.55 -0.88 18.84
C LEU A 58 -3.53 -1.25 19.92
N ALA A 59 -2.23 -1.25 19.62
CA ALA A 59 -1.16 -1.52 20.58
C ALA A 59 -0.65 -0.25 21.31
N GLY A 60 -1.24 0.92 21.04
CA GLY A 60 -0.91 2.21 21.65
C GLY A 60 -1.84 2.61 22.78
#